data_AF-A0A536XNU9-F1
#
_entry.id   AF-A0A536XNU9-F1
#
_cell.length_a   1.000
_cell.length_b   1.000
_cell.length_c   1.000
_cell.angle_alpha   90.00
_cell.angle_beta   90.00
_cell.angle_gamma   90.00
#
_symmetry.space_group_name_H-M   'P 1'
#
loop_
_entity.id
_entity.type
_entity.pdbx_description
1 polymer ?
#
loop_
_entity_poly.entity_id
_entity_poly.type
_entity_poly.pdbx_seq_one_letter_code
_entity_poly.pdbx_strand_id
1 'polypeptide(L)' 'MTEELTPKQQKILNFVRKAIQKTGFPPTRIEISNAFRYSSPNAAEEHLRMLERKGA' A
#
# COMPACT_ATOMS: atom_id res chain seq x y z
N MET A 1 9.90 -10.17 15.76
CA MET A 1 9.21 -11.18 14.93
C MET A 1 8.75 -10.47 13.68
N THR A 2 9.25 -10.84 12.51
CA THR A 2 8.76 -10.30 11.22
C THR A 2 7.34 -10.82 11.02
N GLU A 3 6.34 -10.04 11.44
CA GLU A 3 4.94 -10.40 11.19
C GLU A 3 4.71 -10.46 9.68
N GLU A 4 4.48 -11.65 9.15
CA GLU A 4 4.21 -11.84 7.73
C GLU A 4 3.08 -10.92 7.26
N LEU A 5 3.27 -10.33 6.08
CA LEU A 5 2.26 -9.50 5.47
C LEU A 5 1.09 -10.38 5.03
N THR A 6 -0.13 -9.93 5.30
CA THR A 6 -1.30 -10.60 4.70
C THR A 6 -1.22 -10.48 3.17
N PRO A 7 -1.88 -11.38 2.42
CA PRO A 7 -1.87 -11.31 0.95
C PRO A 7 -2.32 -9.94 0.41
N LYS A 8 -3.22 -9.26 1.13
CA LYS A 8 -3.68 -7.91 0.78
C LYS A 8 -2.61 -6.85 1.04
N GLN A 9 -1.92 -6.91 2.19
CA GLN A 9 -0.80 -6.03 2.52
C GLN A 9 0.35 -6.19 1.51
N GLN A 10 0.70 -7.43 1.14
CA GLN A 10 1.73 -7.70 0.14
C GLN A 10 1.36 -7.12 -1.23
N LYS A 11 0.09 -7.21 -1.65
CA LYS A 11 -0.37 -6.60 -2.91
C LYS A 11 -0.22 -5.09 -2.90
N ILE A 12 -0.52 -4.42 -1.79
CA ILE A 12 -0.35 -2.96 -1.64
C ILE A 12 1.12 -2.59 -1.74
N LEU A 13 1.98 -3.31 -1.01
CA LEU A 13 3.43 -3.08 -1.06
C LEU A 13 3.98 -3.26 -2.48
N ASN A 14 3.57 -4.31 -3.18
CA ASN A 14 3.96 -4.56 -4.57
C ASN A 14 3.45 -3.46 -5.51
N PHE A 15 2.24 -2.95 -5.29
CA PHE A 15 1.69 -1.83 -6.05
C PHE A 15 2.50 -0.55 -5.86
N VAL A 16 2.87 -0.22 -4.61
CA VAL A 16 3.72 0.94 -4.30
C VAL A 16 5.09 0.80 -4.97
N ARG A 17 5.75 -0.35 -4.83
CA ARG A 17 7.05 -0.62 -5.48
C ARG A 17 6.97 -0.49 -7.00
N LYS A 18 5.92 -1.03 -7.61
CA LYS A 18 5.70 -0.96 -9.07
C LYS A 18 5.42 0.47 -9.54
N ALA A 19 4.68 1.26 -8.77
CA ALA A 19 4.44 2.66 -9.08
C ALA A 19 5.75 3.45 -9.07
N ILE A 20 6.57 3.29 -8.02
CA ILE A 20 7.90 3.93 -7.93
C ILE A 20 8.78 3.55 -9.13
N GLN A 21 8.83 2.27 -9.50
CA GLN A 21 9.61 1.81 -10.65
C GLN A 21 9.13 2.40 -11.98
N LYS A 22 7.83 2.72 -12.11
CA LYS A 22 7.23 3.22 -13.36
C LYS A 22 7.25 4.74 -13.48
N THR A 23 6.96 5.44 -12.39
CA THR A 23 6.75 6.90 -12.40
C THR A 23 7.89 7.67 -11.73
N GLY A 24 8.74 6.98 -10.97
CA GLY A 24 9.76 7.60 -10.11
C GLY A 24 9.21 8.05 -8.75
N PHE A 25 7.90 7.93 -8.50
CA PHE A 25 7.25 8.43 -7.29
C PHE A 25 6.31 7.38 -6.68
N PRO A 26 6.14 7.37 -5.34
CA PRO A 26 5.13 6.53 -4.71
C PRO A 26 3.72 6.98 -5.11
N PRO A 27 2.74 6.04 -5.17
CA PRO A 27 1.37 6.41 -5.48
C PRO A 27 0.73 7.14 -4.30
N THR A 28 -0.18 8.05 -4.61
CA THR A 28 -1.02 8.74 -3.63
C THR A 28 -2.03 7.78 -2.98
N ARG A 29 -2.57 8.19 -1.83
CA ARG A 29 -3.62 7.43 -1.12
C ARG A 29 -4.88 7.27 -1.99
N ILE A 30 -5.19 8.26 -2.83
CA ILE A 30 -6.32 8.22 -3.76
C ILE A 30 -6.07 7.16 -4.84
N GLU A 31 -4.87 7.12 -5.41
CA GLU A 31 -4.52 6.09 -6.41
C GLU A 31 -4.56 4.68 -5.84
N ILE A 32 -4.09 4.49 -4.61
CA ILE A 32 -4.20 3.21 -3.91
C ILE A 32 -5.68 2.88 -3.66
N SER A 33 -6.48 3.85 -3.20
CA SER A 33 -7.92 3.69 -3.01
C SER A 33 -8.61 3.18 -4.27
N ASN A 34 -8.33 3.83 -5.40
CA ASN A 34 -8.89 3.50 -6.70
C ASN A 34 -8.41 2.13 -7.20
N ALA A 35 -7.11 1.83 -7.08
CA ALA A 35 -6.54 0.57 -7.53
C ALA A 35 -7.07 -0.65 -6.76
N PHE A 36 -7.34 -0.49 -5.47
CA PHE A 36 -7.82 -1.56 -4.58
C PHE A 36 -9.32 -1.50 -4.27
N ARG A 37 -10.05 -0.57 -4.90
CA ARG A 37 -11.50 -0.34 -4.70
C ARG A 37 -11.87 -0.14 -3.23
N TYR A 38 -11.04 0.60 -2.50
CA TYR A 38 -11.41 1.03 -1.16
C TYR A 38 -12.50 2.10 -1.22
N SER A 39 -13.42 2.05 -0.27
CA SER A 39 -14.53 3.01 -0.16
C SER A 39 -14.06 4.42 0.22
N SER A 40 -12.82 4.57 0.73
CA SER A 40 -12.23 5.87 1.04
C SER A 40 -10.69 5.84 1.02
N PRO A 41 -10.03 6.98 0.78
CA PRO A 41 -8.57 7.11 0.91
C PRO A 41 -8.03 6.79 2.31
N ASN A 42 -8.86 6.95 3.35
CA ASN A 42 -8.46 6.66 4.73
C ASN A 42 -8.21 5.16 4.95
N ALA A 43 -9.01 4.29 4.31
CA ALA A 43 -8.77 2.85 4.37
C ALA A 43 -7.41 2.47 3.74
N ALA A 44 -7.04 3.14 2.65
CA ALA A 44 -5.70 2.96 2.06
C ALA A 44 -4.60 3.43 3.03
N GLU A 45 -4.79 4.57 3.71
CA GLU A 45 -3.84 5.05 4.73
C GLU A 45 -3.66 4.08 5.90
N GLU A 46 -4.73 3.50 6.44
CA GLU A 46 -4.61 2.53 7.54
C GLU A 46 -3.76 1.32 7.13
N HIS A 47 -3.95 0.83 5.92
CA HIS A 47 -3.13 -0.25 5.38
C HIS A 47 -1.67 0.16 5.18
N LEU A 48 -1.39 1.39 4.77
CA LEU A 48 -0.02 1.91 4.70
C LEU A 48 0.63 2.01 6.10
N ARG A 49 -0.10 2.51 7.10
CA ARG A 49 0.40 2.58 8.48
C ARG A 49 0.70 1.20 9.06
N MET A 50 -0.09 0.19 8.72
CA MET A 50 0.19 -1.19 9.10
C MET A 50 1.47 -1.72 8.46
N LEU A 51 1.71 -1.41 7.18
CA LEU A 51 2.96 -1.77 6.49
C LEU A 51 4.17 -1.09 7.15
N GLU A 52 4.05 0.20 7.46
CA GLU A 52 5.10 0.99 8.13
C GLU A 52 5.44 0.41 9.52
N ARG A 53 4.43 0.08 10.33
CA ARG A 53 4.63 -0.55 11.65
C ARG A 53 5.35 -1.89 11.55
N LYS A 54 5.18 -2.62 10.45
CA LYS A 54 5.85 -3.89 10.19
C LYS A 54 7.24 -3.73 9.56
N GLY A 55 7.65 -2.50 9.22
CA GLY A 55 8.93 -2.21 8.58
C GLY A 55 9.04 -2.69 7.14
N ALA A 56 7.92 -2.69 6.39
CA ALA A 56 7.83 -3.28 5.05
C ALA A 56 7.77 -2.26 3.90
#